data_AF-A0A7Y4GY32-F1
#
_entry.id   AF-A0A7Y4GY32-F1
#
_cell.length_a   1.000
_cell.length_b   1.000
_cell.length_c   1.000
_cell.angle_alpha   90.00
_cell.angle_beta   90.00
_cell.angle_gamma   90.00
#
_symmetry.space_group_name_H-M   'P 1'
#
loop_
_entity.id
_entity.type
_entity.pdbx_description
1 polymer ?
#
loop_
_entity_poly.entity_id
_entity_poly.type
_entity_poly.pdbx_seq_one_letter_code
_entity_poly.pdbx_strand_id
1 'polypeptide(L)'
;MAKLVNGFSKWPEELAARQAAVAIASEVLRRAARLSNYTQQDLANFVNSFSKWPKQTPCRQATVAIAGEVVRRAARLSGFTQQDLANLANGFSKWPEEARCRQAIVAIASEVLRAARLSDYTQQDLANLVNSFSKWPKEAPSPNHSRNRG
;
A
#
# COMPACT_ATOMS: atom_id res chain seq x y z
N MET A 1 -8.02 -15.69 -1.60
CA MET A 1 -7.79 -14.66 -2.63
C MET A 1 -6.37 -14.11 -2.59
N ALA A 2 -5.84 -13.69 -1.43
CA ALA A 2 -4.48 -13.14 -1.32
C ALA A 2 -3.39 -14.08 -1.86
N LYS A 3 -3.40 -15.37 -1.47
CA LYS A 3 -2.47 -16.38 -2.00
C LYS A 3 -2.57 -16.57 -3.52
N LEU A 4 -3.78 -16.47 -4.10
CA LEU A 4 -3.99 -16.63 -5.54
C LEU A 4 -3.37 -15.45 -6.31
N VAL A 5 -3.68 -14.22 -5.89
CA VAL A 5 -3.10 -13.03 -6.57
C VAL A 5 -1.59 -12.96 -6.39
N ASN A 6 -1.06 -13.42 -5.24
CA ASN A 6 0.38 -13.56 -5.04
C ASN A 6 1.01 -14.56 -6.02
N GLY A 7 0.33 -15.68 -6.28
CA GLY A 7 0.71 -16.61 -7.34
C GLY A 7 0.76 -15.94 -8.71
N PHE A 8 -0.32 -15.28 -9.13
CA PHE A 8 -0.38 -14.57 -10.42
C PHE A 8 0.67 -13.47 -10.55
N SER A 9 1.07 -12.84 -9.46
CA SER A 9 2.06 -11.76 -9.45
C SER A 9 3.47 -12.20 -9.86
N LYS A 10 3.70 -13.52 -10.00
CA LYS A 10 4.94 -14.10 -10.52
C LYS A 10 5.05 -14.04 -12.04
N TRP A 11 3.95 -13.81 -12.75
CA TRP A 11 3.89 -13.70 -14.22
C TRP A 11 3.13 -12.44 -14.64
N PRO A 12 3.60 -11.24 -14.26
CA PRO A 12 2.85 -9.99 -14.45
C PRO A 12 2.64 -9.61 -15.92
N GLU A 13 3.48 -10.10 -16.82
CA GLU A 13 3.40 -9.97 -18.27
C GLU A 13 2.25 -10.78 -18.90
N GLU A 14 1.82 -11.85 -18.24
CA GLU A 14 0.78 -12.73 -18.76
C GLU A 14 -0.61 -12.07 -18.69
N LEU A 15 -1.31 -12.07 -19.82
CA LEU A 15 -2.64 -11.45 -19.92
C LEU A 15 -3.63 -12.08 -18.93
N ALA A 16 -3.62 -13.40 -18.80
CA ALA A 16 -4.49 -14.13 -17.90
C ALA A 16 -4.20 -13.81 -16.42
N ALA A 17 -2.92 -13.72 -16.03
CA ALA A 17 -2.51 -13.34 -14.68
C ALA A 17 -2.99 -11.92 -14.34
N ARG A 18 -2.85 -10.98 -15.27
CA ARG A 18 -3.34 -9.61 -15.13
C ARG A 18 -4.86 -9.56 -15.00
N GLN A 19 -5.61 -10.27 -15.84
CA GLN A 19 -7.07 -10.31 -15.78
C GLN A 19 -7.56 -10.91 -14.45
N ALA A 20 -6.93 -11.98 -13.99
CA ALA A 20 -7.26 -12.59 -12.70
C ALA A 20 -6.97 -11.63 -11.53
N ALA A 21 -5.83 -10.92 -11.57
CA ALA A 21 -5.50 -9.91 -10.56
C ALA A 21 -6.52 -8.75 -10.55
N VAL A 22 -6.96 -8.29 -11.71
CA VAL A 22 -8.01 -7.28 -11.84
C VAL A 22 -9.33 -7.75 -11.25
N ALA A 23 -9.75 -8.99 -11.54
CA ALA A 23 -10.97 -9.56 -10.98
C ALA A 23 -10.92 -9.66 -9.45
N ILE A 24 -9.78 -10.12 -8.90
CA ILE A 24 -9.55 -10.17 -7.45
C ILE A 24 -9.56 -8.77 -6.84
N ALA A 25 -8.92 -7.78 -7.48
CA ALA A 25 -8.92 -6.40 -7.00
C ALA A 25 -10.33 -5.79 -6.96
N SER A 26 -11.13 -6.00 -8.00
CA SER A 26 -12.53 -5.60 -8.03
C SER A 26 -13.35 -6.25 -6.92
N GLU A 27 -13.12 -7.53 -6.62
CA GLU A 27 -13.82 -8.23 -5.54
C GLU A 27 -13.39 -7.73 -4.15
N VAL A 28 -12.10 -7.44 -3.95
CA VAL A 28 -11.59 -6.82 -2.72
C VAL A 28 -12.22 -5.44 -2.53
N LEU A 29 -12.31 -4.63 -3.58
CA LEU A 29 -12.92 -3.31 -3.55
C LEU A 29 -14.42 -3.40 -3.25
N ARG A 30 -15.14 -4.33 -3.89
CA ARG A 30 -16.57 -4.58 -3.62
C ARG A 30 -16.81 -4.97 -2.15
N ARG A 31 -15.84 -5.62 -1.51
CA ARG A 31 -15.86 -5.98 -0.09
C ARG A 31 -15.08 -5.03 0.81
N ALA A 32 -14.85 -3.78 0.39
CA ALA A 32 -14.02 -2.82 1.15
C ALA A 32 -14.47 -2.65 2.61
N ALA A 33 -15.78 -2.67 2.89
CA ALA A 33 -16.33 -2.59 4.25
C ALA A 33 -15.94 -3.78 5.16
N ARG A 34 -15.44 -4.87 4.59
CA ARG A 34 -15.04 -6.10 5.31
C ARG A 34 -13.52 -6.31 5.30
N LEU A 35 -12.73 -5.29 4.93
CA LEU A 35 -11.27 -5.38 4.95
C LEU A 35 -10.70 -5.67 6.34
N SER A 36 -11.44 -5.31 7.40
CA SER A 36 -11.15 -5.68 8.80
C SER A 36 -11.03 -7.19 9.03
N ASN A 37 -11.65 -8.01 8.18
CA ASN A 37 -11.68 -9.47 8.34
C ASN A 37 -10.44 -10.14 7.72
N TYR A 38 -9.63 -9.42 6.95
CA TYR A 38 -8.37 -9.94 6.43
C TYR A 38 -7.26 -9.82 7.48
N THR A 39 -6.40 -10.84 7.48
CA THR A 39 -5.17 -10.84 8.26
C THR A 39 -4.21 -9.75 7.78
N GLN A 40 -3.26 -9.36 8.62
CA GLN A 40 -2.17 -8.44 8.26
C GLN A 40 -1.43 -8.92 7.01
N GLN A 41 -1.10 -10.21 6.98
CA GLN A 41 -0.40 -10.85 5.86
C GLN A 41 -1.24 -10.84 4.58
N ASP A 42 -2.55 -11.07 4.66
CA ASP A 42 -3.43 -10.98 3.50
C ASP A 42 -3.42 -9.58 2.89
N LEU A 43 -3.53 -8.54 3.73
CA LEU A 43 -3.48 -7.14 3.28
C LEU A 43 -2.15 -6.81 2.60
N ALA A 44 -1.03 -7.23 3.19
CA ALA A 44 0.31 -7.03 2.62
C ALA A 44 0.47 -7.76 1.28
N ASN A 45 0.01 -9.00 1.19
CA ASN A 45 0.05 -9.79 -0.05
C ASN A 45 -0.81 -9.14 -1.15
N PHE A 46 -2.02 -8.69 -0.85
CA PHE A 46 -2.86 -7.99 -1.83
C PHE A 46 -2.14 -6.77 -2.40
N VAL A 47 -1.64 -5.89 -1.54
CA VAL A 47 -0.97 -4.65 -1.94
C VAL A 47 0.29 -4.94 -2.75
N ASN A 48 1.14 -5.87 -2.29
CA ASN A 48 2.35 -6.26 -3.01
C ASN A 48 2.03 -6.82 -4.40
N SER A 49 1.01 -7.68 -4.52
CA SER A 49 0.60 -8.23 -5.81
C SER A 49 -0.02 -7.18 -6.73
N PHE A 50 -0.95 -6.36 -6.24
CA PHE A 50 -1.58 -5.29 -7.02
C PHE A 50 -0.55 -4.27 -7.55
N SER A 51 0.55 -4.06 -6.81
CA SER A 51 1.66 -3.19 -7.21
C SER A 51 2.37 -3.62 -8.51
N LYS A 52 2.18 -4.86 -8.97
CA LYS A 52 2.71 -5.36 -10.25
C LYS A 52 1.93 -4.83 -11.46
N TRP A 53 0.70 -4.35 -11.25
CA TRP A 53 -0.15 -3.82 -12.31
C TRP A 53 -0.58 -2.37 -12.02
N PRO A 54 0.36 -1.42 -11.90
CA PRO A 54 0.06 -0.05 -11.45
C PRO A 54 -0.84 0.74 -12.41
N LYS A 55 -0.89 0.34 -13.68
CA LYS A 55 -1.75 0.92 -14.72
C LYS A 55 -3.21 0.46 -14.64
N GLN A 56 -3.53 -0.53 -13.81
CA GLN A 56 -4.88 -1.08 -13.70
C GLN A 56 -5.67 -0.36 -12.61
N THR A 57 -6.73 0.34 -13.01
CA THR A 57 -7.58 1.13 -12.09
C THR A 57 -8.11 0.29 -10.92
N PRO A 58 -8.61 -0.95 -11.11
CA PRO A 58 -9.07 -1.76 -9.98
C PRO A 58 -7.97 -2.08 -8.97
N CYS A 59 -6.74 -2.37 -9.42
CA CYS A 59 -5.59 -2.61 -8.55
C CYS A 59 -5.23 -1.38 -7.73
N ARG A 60 -5.27 -0.19 -8.33
CA ARG A 60 -5.07 1.08 -7.61
C ARG A 60 -6.16 1.30 -6.56
N GLN A 61 -7.42 1.22 -6.96
CA GLN A 61 -8.56 1.48 -6.05
C GLN A 61 -8.60 0.50 -4.87
N ALA A 62 -8.37 -0.79 -5.12
CA ALA A 62 -8.27 -1.78 -4.06
C ALA A 62 -7.10 -1.48 -3.11
N THR A 63 -5.93 -1.07 -3.64
CA THR A 63 -4.79 -0.64 -2.81
C THR A 63 -5.12 0.58 -1.95
N VAL A 64 -5.81 1.59 -2.50
CA VAL A 64 -6.25 2.78 -1.75
C VAL A 64 -7.22 2.41 -0.62
N ALA A 65 -8.14 1.49 -0.87
CA ALA A 65 -9.06 0.98 0.15
C ALA A 65 -8.29 0.26 1.28
N ILE A 66 -7.31 -0.60 0.92
CA ILE A 66 -6.44 -1.26 1.90
C ILE A 66 -5.59 -0.26 2.67
N ALA A 67 -5.06 0.78 2.02
CA ALA A 67 -4.33 1.85 2.70
C ALA A 67 -5.20 2.53 3.77
N GLY A 68 -6.48 2.75 3.47
CA GLY A 68 -7.45 3.24 4.45
C GLY A 68 -7.63 2.32 5.66
N GLU A 69 -7.67 1.00 5.44
CA GLU A 69 -7.73 0.02 6.53
C GLU A 69 -6.42 -0.02 7.34
N VAL A 70 -5.27 0.09 6.69
CA VAL A 70 -3.96 0.16 7.38
C VAL A 70 -3.87 1.42 8.26
N VAL A 71 -4.33 2.58 7.77
CA VAL A 71 -4.42 3.81 8.56
C VAL A 71 -5.35 3.62 9.76
N ARG A 72 -6.50 2.95 9.59
CA ARG A 72 -7.41 2.62 10.70
C ARG A 72 -6.73 1.71 11.74
N ARG A 73 -5.78 0.87 11.32
CA ARG A 73 -4.96 -0.01 12.18
C ARG A 73 -3.65 0.64 12.62
N ALA A 74 -3.43 1.95 12.45
CA ALA A 74 -2.13 2.59 12.73
C ALA A 74 -1.59 2.30 14.14
N ALA A 75 -2.46 2.28 15.16
CA ALA A 75 -2.09 1.96 16.54
C ALA A 75 -1.77 0.46 16.81
N ARG A 76 -1.95 -0.40 15.80
CA ARG A 76 -1.81 -1.87 15.89
C ARG A 76 -0.89 -2.42 14.78
N LEU A 77 -0.03 -1.57 14.21
CA LEU A 77 0.91 -1.98 13.17
C LEU A 77 1.99 -2.94 13.68
N SER A 78 2.23 -2.98 15.00
CA SER A 78 3.12 -3.96 15.63
C SER A 78 2.70 -5.42 15.43
N GLY A 79 1.46 -5.67 14.98
CA GLY A 79 0.99 -7.00 14.60
C GLY A 79 1.31 -7.40 13.15
N PHE A 80 1.96 -6.54 12.37
CA PHE A 80 2.49 -6.86 11.04
C PHE A 80 3.94 -7.32 11.19
N THR A 81 4.37 -8.27 10.37
CA THR A 81 5.79 -8.61 10.29
C THR A 81 6.57 -7.50 9.59
N GLN A 82 7.89 -7.48 9.76
CA GLN A 82 8.80 -6.57 9.07
C GLN A 82 8.62 -6.64 7.54
N GLN A 83 8.51 -7.87 7.02
CA GLN A 83 8.25 -8.12 5.60
C GLN A 83 6.89 -7.56 5.17
N ASP A 84 5.83 -7.74 5.97
CA ASP A 84 4.51 -7.20 5.66
C ASP A 84 4.54 -5.67 5.58
N LEU A 85 5.20 -5.00 6.54
CA LEU A 85 5.34 -3.54 6.56
C LEU A 85 6.13 -3.03 5.34
N ALA A 86 7.23 -3.70 4.97
CA ALA A 86 8.01 -3.35 3.79
C ALA A 86 7.23 -3.55 2.48
N ASN A 87 6.48 -4.65 2.37
CA ASN A 87 5.61 -4.94 1.23
C ASN A 87 4.49 -3.91 1.07
N LEU A 88 3.83 -3.54 2.16
CA LEU A 88 2.81 -2.49 2.18
C LEU A 88 3.38 -1.15 1.73
N ALA A 89 4.50 -0.71 2.34
CA ALA A 89 5.15 0.54 1.98
C ALA A 89 5.52 0.56 0.48
N ASN A 90 6.15 -0.50 -0.02
CA ASN A 90 6.54 -0.61 -1.43
C ASN A 90 5.34 -0.56 -2.36
N GLY A 91 4.26 -1.27 -2.05
CA GLY A 91 3.06 -1.26 -2.87
C GLY A 91 2.33 0.08 -2.85
N PHE A 92 2.20 0.72 -1.68
CA PHE A 92 1.63 2.07 -1.57
C PHE A 92 2.45 3.11 -2.36
N SER A 93 3.77 2.95 -2.41
CA SER A 93 4.67 3.85 -3.15
C SER A 93 4.48 3.82 -4.67
N LYS A 94 3.67 2.90 -5.22
CA LYS A 94 3.31 2.91 -6.64
C LYS A 94 2.31 4.00 -7.01
N TRP A 95 1.60 4.55 -6.02
CA TRP A 95 0.59 5.59 -6.20
C TRP A 95 0.83 6.74 -5.20
N PRO A 96 1.97 7.44 -5.30
CA PRO A 96 2.33 8.53 -4.38
C PRO A 96 1.34 9.71 -4.41
N GLU A 97 0.57 9.86 -5.50
CA GLU A 97 -0.50 10.84 -5.65
C GLU A 97 -1.71 10.56 -4.75
N GLU A 98 -1.93 9.31 -4.32
CA GLU A 98 -3.07 8.92 -3.50
C GLU A 98 -2.83 9.25 -2.02
N ALA A 99 -3.66 10.15 -1.48
CA ALA A 99 -3.49 10.66 -0.11
C ALA A 99 -3.52 9.55 0.95
N ARG A 100 -4.36 8.52 0.77
CA ARG A 100 -4.46 7.38 1.69
C ARG A 100 -3.20 6.52 1.67
N CYS A 101 -2.61 6.30 0.49
CA CYS A 101 -1.34 5.58 0.36
C CYS A 101 -0.23 6.33 1.10
N ARG A 102 -0.15 7.65 0.96
CA ARG A 102 0.79 8.49 1.72
C ARG A 102 0.59 8.39 3.22
N GLN A 103 -0.65 8.52 3.70
CA GLN A 103 -0.97 8.38 5.13
C GLN A 103 -0.57 7.02 5.69
N ALA A 104 -0.79 5.94 4.93
CA ALA A 104 -0.37 4.60 5.33
C ALA A 104 1.17 4.47 5.37
N ILE A 105 1.88 5.06 4.41
CA ILE A 105 3.36 5.10 4.42
C ILE A 105 3.87 5.86 5.66
N VAL A 106 3.28 7.00 6.02
CA VAL A 106 3.64 7.72 7.27
C VAL A 106 3.42 6.84 8.49
N ALA A 107 2.26 6.20 8.60
CA ALA A 107 1.96 5.32 9.74
C ALA A 107 2.95 4.16 9.86
N ILE A 108 3.35 3.55 8.73
CA ILE A 108 4.39 2.51 8.68
C ILE A 108 5.74 3.07 9.12
N ALA A 109 6.15 4.25 8.62
CA ALA A 109 7.40 4.88 9.02
C ALA A 109 7.44 5.16 10.54
N SER A 110 6.35 5.65 11.10
CA SER A 110 6.22 5.85 12.56
C SER A 110 6.36 4.54 13.32
N GLU A 111 5.78 3.44 12.85
CA GLU A 111 5.93 2.13 13.48
C GLU A 111 7.37 1.61 13.39
N VAL A 112 8.03 1.75 12.25
CA VAL A 112 9.44 1.34 12.07
C VAL A 112 10.35 2.10 13.05
N LEU A 113 10.15 3.42 13.19
CA LEU A 113 10.89 4.25 14.13
C LEU A 113 10.60 3.84 15.58
N ARG A 114 9.33 3.61 15.92
CA ARG A 114 8.91 3.21 17.27
C ARG A 114 9.47 1.85 17.67
N ALA A 115 9.48 0.89 16.74
CA ALA A 115 10.01 -0.44 17.00
C ALA A 115 11.53 -0.44 17.17
N ALA A 116 12.25 0.47 16.48
CA ALA A 116 13.71 0.62 16.54
C ALA A 116 14.51 -0.68 16.30
N ARG A 117 13.92 -1.63 15.58
CA ARG A 117 14.45 -2.99 15.33
C ARG A 117 14.79 -3.20 13.85
N LEU A 118 15.61 -2.30 13.30
CA LEU A 118 16.02 -2.36 11.89
C LEU A 118 16.82 -3.64 11.56
N SER A 119 17.47 -4.25 12.55
CA SER A 119 18.17 -5.54 12.46
C SER A 119 17.27 -6.70 12.05
N ASP A 120 15.96 -6.59 12.28
CA ASP A 120 15.00 -7.65 12.01
C ASP A 120 14.49 -7.61 10.56
N TYR A 121 14.88 -6.60 9.80
CA TYR A 121 14.55 -6.45 8.39
C TYR A 121 15.64 -7.11 7.53
N THR A 122 15.22 -7.77 6.45
CA THR A 122 16.18 -8.17 5.42
C THR A 122 16.69 -6.94 4.66
N GLN A 123 17.81 -7.08 3.94
CA GLN A 123 18.31 -6.01 3.07
C GLN A 123 17.27 -5.55 2.03
N GLN A 124 16.49 -6.49 1.48
CA GLN A 124 15.44 -6.18 0.51
C GLN A 124 14.29 -5.40 1.16
N ASP A 125 13.92 -5.74 2.40
CA ASP A 125 12.87 -5.03 3.11
C ASP A 125 13.29 -3.59 3.42
N LEU A 126 14.54 -3.39 3.85
CA LEU A 126 15.10 -2.05 4.06
C LEU A 126 15.13 -1.24 2.77
N ALA A 127 15.57 -1.84 1.65
CA ALA A 127 15.55 -1.18 0.34
C ALA A 127 14.14 -0.77 -0.08
N ASN A 128 13.15 -1.63 0.15
CA ASN A 128 11.75 -1.36 -0.11
C ASN A 128 11.24 -0.18 0.73
N LEU A 129 11.56 -0.14 2.02
CA LEU A 129 11.19 0.96 2.91
C LEU A 129 11.81 2.29 2.45
N VAL A 130 13.13 2.32 2.21
CA VAL A 130 13.84 3.53 1.76
C VAL A 130 13.28 4.04 0.43
N ASN A 131 13.08 3.16 -0.55
CA ASN A 131 12.47 3.52 -1.84
C ASN A 131 11.03 4.03 -1.71
N SER A 132 10.29 3.58 -0.70
CA SER A 132 8.93 4.05 -0.44
C SER A 132 8.95 5.43 0.20
N PHE A 133 9.82 5.64 1.18
CA PHE A 133 9.95 6.89 1.92
C PHE A 133 10.60 8.01 1.09
N SER A 134 11.26 7.70 -0.03
CA SER A 134 11.79 8.71 -0.95
C SER A 134 10.76 9.25 -1.93
N LYS A 135 9.60 8.60 -2.07
CA LYS A 135 8.57 8.95 -3.06
C LYS A 135 7.48 9.81 -2.44
N TRP A 136 7.81 11.08 -2.20
CA TRP A 136 6.84 12.11 -1.89
C TRP A 136 6.60 12.97 -3.13
N PRO A 137 5.33 13.22 -3.54
CA PRO A 137 5.08 14.21 -4.57
C PRO A 137 5.55 15.57 -4.02
N LYS A 138 6.23 16.35 -4.87
CA LYS A 138 6.48 17.76 -4.56
C LYS A 138 5.12 18.41 -4.29
N GLU A 139 4.96 19.03 -3.13
CA GLU A 139 3.74 19.73 -2.76
C GLU A 139 3.34 20.66 -3.91
N ALA A 140 2.14 20.48 -4.46
CA ALA A 140 1.57 21.50 -5.32
C ALA A 140 1.35 22.74 -4.45
N PRO A 141 1.75 23.94 -4.91
CA PRO A 141 1.58 25.15 -4.13
C PRO A 141 0.10 25.31 -3.77
N SER A 142 -0.17 25.45 -2.48
CA SER A 142 -1.51 25.72 -1.95
C SER A 142 -2.14 26.90 -2.71
N PRO A 143 -3.42 26.81 -3.13
CA PRO A 143 -4.07 27.95 -3.76
C PRO A 143 -4.15 29.07 -2.73
N ASN A 144 -3.39 30.13 -2.99
CA ASN A 144 -3.39 31.37 -2.23
C ASN A 144 -4.83 31.79 -1.98
N HIS A 145 -5.27 31.80 -0.73
CA HIS A 145 -6.46 32.54 -0.35
C HIS A 145 -6.12 34.02 -0.50
N SER A 146 -6.39 34.57 -1.69
CA SER A 146 -6.48 36.00 -1.89
C SER A 146 -7.60 36.53 -0.99
N ARG A 147 -7.19 37.05 0.17
CA ARG A 147 -7.93 38.06 0.91
C ARG A 147 -8.24 39.19 -0.07
N ASN A 148 -9.48 39.26 -0.54
CA ASN A 148 -10.02 40.48 -1.10
C ASN A 148 -10.69 41.24 0.05
N ARG A 149 -9.93 42.15 0.68
CA ARG A 149 -10.47 43.32 1.37
C ARG A 149 -10.01 44.53 0.57
N GLY A 150 -10.98 45.29 0.07
CA GLY A 150 -10.82 46.48 -0.73
C GLY A 150 -12.17 46.82 -1.31
#